data_AF-A0A943M0G3-F1
#
_entry.id   AF-A0A943M0G3-F1
#
_cell.length_a   1.000
_cell.length_b   1.000
_cell.length_c   1.000
_cell.angle_alpha   90.00
_cell.angle_beta   90.00
_cell.angle_gamma   90.00
#
_symmetry.space_group_name_H-M   'P 1'
#
loop_
_entity.id
_entity.type
_entity.pdbx_description
1 polymer ?
#
loop_
_entity_poly.entity_id
_entity_poly.type
_entity_poly.pdbx_seq_one_letter_code
_entity_poly.pdbx_strand_id
1 'polypeptide(L)'
;NKGKNTADGEGSTGTKADGNGNTINNGGENSGANGGTGTDVNGDNNTIDNKGKNTADGEGSTGTKADGNGNTINNEGDTGATNGGTGTDVDGNNNTIDNKGKTTADGAGSTGTDVTGDGNKINNEGDTSATAGGTGTSVDGGGNTIDNKGTTTAEGEGSTGTDVAGNNNTINNDGASKVIDGATGAKVSGDGNTLNNAGEMTAGSTDSTKPSTGVDVAGNNNTINQNGKMVVGDFSTGLNVTGKSNTINLASEEMSITGQQATGVNVSGEANKVTLTGNMVVDKDQTSLLAADNFYKASTGINVSGSSNTVSLDGKLTVISDTEATYGTEYKPGSS
;
A
#
# COMPACT_ATOMS: atom_id res chain seq x y z
N ASN A 1 -30.54 -7.08 0.78
CA ASN A 1 -30.81 -7.74 2.06
C ASN A 1 -30.86 -6.73 3.23
N LYS A 2 -31.71 -6.88 4.27
CA LYS A 2 -31.68 -6.05 5.51
C LYS A 2 -31.19 -6.80 6.76
N GLY A 3 -31.06 -8.12 6.68
CA GLY A 3 -30.56 -8.98 7.74
C GLY A 3 -29.21 -9.59 7.36
N LYS A 4 -28.82 -10.65 8.05
CA LYS A 4 -27.58 -11.39 7.76
C LYS A 4 -27.77 -12.29 6.54
N ASN A 5 -26.95 -12.10 5.53
CA ASN A 5 -26.79 -12.93 4.34
C ASN A 5 -25.49 -13.70 4.49
N THR A 6 -25.52 -15.01 4.75
CA THR A 6 -24.29 -15.80 4.88
C THR A 6 -24.34 -16.98 3.93
N ALA A 7 -23.34 -17.06 3.06
CA ALA A 7 -23.04 -18.20 2.23
C ALA A 7 -21.89 -18.97 2.88
N ASP A 8 -22.16 -20.21 3.31
CA ASP A 8 -21.18 -21.08 3.97
C ASP A 8 -21.02 -22.36 3.14
N GLY A 9 -19.80 -22.59 2.68
CA GLY A 9 -19.41 -23.74 1.87
C GLY A 9 -19.17 -23.39 0.40
N GLU A 10 -18.32 -24.16 -0.23
CA GLU A 10 -17.84 -23.95 -1.61
C GLU A 10 -19.01 -23.83 -2.60
N GLY A 11 -18.99 -22.76 -3.39
CA GLY A 11 -20.00 -22.49 -4.42
C GLY A 11 -21.38 -22.10 -3.88
N SER A 12 -21.54 -21.93 -2.57
CA SER A 12 -22.75 -21.37 -2.00
C SER A 12 -22.85 -19.87 -2.31
N THR A 13 -24.06 -19.39 -2.56
CA THR A 13 -24.32 -17.98 -2.84
C THR A 13 -25.49 -17.48 -2.01
N GLY A 14 -25.30 -16.37 -1.30
CA GLY A 14 -26.34 -15.78 -0.47
C GLY A 14 -27.38 -15.03 -1.29
N THR A 15 -26.94 -14.00 -2.02
CA THR A 15 -27.76 -13.23 -2.97
C THR A 15 -27.15 -13.36 -4.35
N LYS A 16 -27.94 -13.76 -5.36
CA LYS A 16 -27.51 -13.83 -6.76
C LYS A 16 -28.37 -12.91 -7.63
N ALA A 17 -27.74 -12.07 -8.45
CA ALA A 17 -28.42 -11.22 -9.41
C ALA A 17 -27.73 -11.30 -10.77
N ASP A 18 -28.44 -11.76 -11.80
CA ASP A 18 -27.95 -11.81 -13.17
C ASP A 18 -28.68 -10.76 -14.03
N GLY A 19 -27.96 -10.14 -14.96
CA GLY A 19 -28.47 -9.14 -15.89
C GLY A 19 -27.92 -7.74 -15.64
N ASN A 20 -28.36 -6.80 -16.48
CA ASN A 20 -27.81 -5.44 -16.52
C ASN A 20 -28.74 -4.45 -15.81
N GLY A 21 -28.16 -3.42 -15.21
CA GLY A 21 -28.93 -2.31 -14.63
C GLY A 21 -29.71 -2.67 -13.37
N ASN A 22 -29.35 -3.75 -12.67
CA ASN A 22 -29.95 -4.11 -11.39
C ASN A 22 -29.49 -3.14 -10.29
N THR A 23 -30.33 -2.96 -9.28
CA THR A 23 -29.96 -2.28 -8.04
C THR A 23 -30.08 -3.24 -6.86
N ILE A 24 -28.95 -3.58 -6.25
CA ILE A 24 -28.84 -4.51 -5.14
C ILE A 24 -28.62 -3.68 -3.86
N ASN A 25 -29.57 -3.75 -2.93
CA ASN A 25 -29.51 -2.99 -1.67
C ASN A 25 -29.26 -3.90 -0.47
N ASN A 26 -28.05 -3.88 0.07
CA ASN A 26 -27.60 -4.67 1.20
C ASN A 26 -27.40 -3.81 2.45
N GLY A 27 -28.46 -3.61 3.22
CA GLY A 27 -28.44 -2.93 4.51
C GLY A 27 -28.00 -3.78 5.70
N GLY A 28 -27.94 -5.10 5.55
CA GLY A 28 -27.44 -6.01 6.58
C GLY A 28 -26.09 -6.62 6.20
N GLU A 29 -25.59 -7.53 7.02
CA GLU A 29 -24.30 -8.21 6.80
C GLU A 29 -24.37 -9.13 5.58
N ASN A 30 -23.39 -9.04 4.68
CA ASN A 30 -23.13 -10.01 3.61
C ASN A 30 -21.83 -10.74 3.91
N SER A 31 -21.88 -12.05 3.99
CA SER A 31 -20.72 -12.86 4.35
C SER A 31 -20.57 -14.07 3.44
N GLY A 32 -19.34 -14.28 2.96
CA GLY A 32 -18.88 -15.56 2.45
C GLY A 32 -18.03 -16.28 3.51
N ALA A 33 -18.19 -17.59 3.64
CA ALA A 33 -17.32 -18.44 4.46
C ALA A 33 -17.06 -19.78 3.78
N ASN A 34 -15.89 -20.37 4.03
CA ASN A 34 -15.50 -21.70 3.52
C ASN A 34 -15.72 -21.87 2.00
N GLY A 35 -15.38 -20.84 1.21
CA GLY A 35 -15.55 -20.83 -0.26
C GLY A 35 -16.93 -20.32 -0.74
N GLY A 36 -17.76 -19.80 0.16
CA GLY A 36 -19.06 -19.20 -0.17
C GLY A 36 -18.96 -17.75 -0.62
N THR A 37 -19.95 -17.29 -1.39
CA THR A 37 -20.08 -15.89 -1.86
C THR A 37 -21.33 -15.23 -1.27
N GLY A 38 -21.16 -14.15 -0.50
CA GLY A 38 -22.28 -13.45 0.14
C GLY A 38 -23.27 -12.85 -0.88
N THR A 39 -22.77 -11.98 -1.76
CA THR A 39 -23.53 -11.38 -2.88
C THR A 39 -22.76 -11.62 -4.17
N ASP A 40 -23.43 -12.16 -5.19
CA ASP A 40 -22.89 -12.44 -6.52
C ASP A 40 -23.75 -11.70 -7.56
N VAL A 41 -23.13 -10.80 -8.33
CA VAL A 41 -23.80 -10.01 -9.36
C VAL A 41 -23.09 -10.18 -10.69
N ASN A 42 -23.81 -10.66 -11.69
CA ASN A 42 -23.30 -10.84 -13.05
C ASN A 42 -24.05 -9.95 -14.04
N GLY A 43 -23.34 -9.05 -14.70
CA GLY A 43 -23.86 -8.17 -15.75
C GLY A 43 -23.33 -6.74 -15.64
N ASP A 44 -23.72 -5.91 -16.60
CA ASP A 44 -23.21 -4.55 -16.73
C ASP A 44 -24.10 -3.50 -16.07
N ASN A 45 -23.50 -2.38 -15.67
CA ASN A 45 -24.19 -1.18 -15.17
C ASN A 45 -25.09 -1.43 -13.95
N ASN A 46 -24.77 -2.44 -13.14
CA ASN A 46 -25.45 -2.70 -11.89
C ASN A 46 -25.00 -1.70 -10.80
N THR A 47 -25.86 -1.44 -9.84
CA THR A 47 -25.53 -0.68 -8.61
C THR A 47 -25.65 -1.61 -7.42
N ILE A 48 -24.58 -1.74 -6.64
CA ILE A 48 -24.50 -2.61 -5.46
C ILE A 48 -24.23 -1.75 -4.23
N ASP A 49 -25.25 -1.54 -3.41
CA ASP A 49 -25.18 -0.73 -2.20
C ASP A 49 -24.98 -1.62 -0.96
N ASN A 50 -23.74 -1.76 -0.51
CA ASN A 50 -23.35 -2.49 0.69
C ASN A 50 -23.26 -1.55 1.89
N LYS A 51 -24.41 -1.29 2.53
CA LYS A 51 -24.52 -0.44 3.73
C LYS A 51 -24.29 -1.20 5.03
N GLY A 52 -24.51 -2.51 5.02
CA GLY A 52 -24.07 -3.39 6.10
C GLY A 52 -22.65 -3.88 5.88
N LYS A 53 -22.16 -4.71 6.81
CA LYS A 53 -20.82 -5.31 6.70
C LYS A 53 -20.71 -6.23 5.49
N ASN A 54 -19.58 -6.23 4.82
CA ASN A 54 -19.27 -7.10 3.70
C ASN A 54 -18.02 -7.93 4.03
N THR A 55 -18.17 -9.21 4.36
CA THR A 55 -17.09 -10.01 4.94
C THR A 55 -16.80 -11.31 4.19
N ALA A 56 -15.55 -11.75 4.20
CA ALA A 56 -15.14 -13.07 3.73
C ALA A 56 -14.23 -13.76 4.74
N ASP A 57 -14.49 -15.02 5.06
CA ASP A 57 -13.66 -15.82 5.97
C ASP A 57 -13.33 -17.20 5.39
N GLY A 58 -12.05 -17.42 5.09
CA GLY A 58 -11.54 -18.66 4.52
C GLY A 58 -11.31 -18.57 3.01
N GLU A 59 -10.39 -19.40 2.52
CA GLU A 59 -9.95 -19.45 1.13
C GLU A 59 -11.12 -19.55 0.15
N GLY A 60 -11.08 -18.72 -0.90
CA GLY A 60 -12.10 -18.64 -1.95
C GLY A 60 -13.43 -18.01 -1.51
N SER A 61 -13.58 -17.62 -0.24
CA SER A 61 -14.78 -16.93 0.22
C SER A 61 -14.80 -15.52 -0.30
N THR A 62 -15.98 -15.04 -0.70
CA THR A 62 -16.15 -13.67 -1.18
C THR A 62 -17.32 -12.98 -0.47
N GLY A 63 -17.14 -11.74 -0.02
CA GLY A 63 -18.24 -10.96 0.56
C GLY A 63 -19.22 -10.52 -0.53
N THR A 64 -18.71 -9.72 -1.47
CA THR A 64 -19.45 -9.23 -2.65
C THR A 64 -18.60 -9.46 -3.89
N LYS A 65 -19.18 -10.13 -4.88
CA LYS A 65 -18.62 -10.38 -6.21
C LYS A 65 -19.43 -9.64 -7.27
N ALA A 66 -18.75 -8.94 -8.17
CA ALA A 66 -19.38 -8.21 -9.27
C ALA A 66 -18.63 -8.44 -10.58
N ASP A 67 -19.20 -9.25 -11.46
CA ASP A 67 -18.65 -9.52 -12.79
C ASP A 67 -19.41 -8.71 -13.84
N GLY A 68 -18.70 -7.87 -14.59
CA GLY A 68 -19.25 -7.04 -15.66
C GLY A 68 -18.70 -5.62 -15.65
N ASN A 69 -19.14 -4.82 -16.62
CA ASN A 69 -18.59 -3.50 -16.86
C ASN A 69 -19.51 -2.38 -16.36
N GLY A 70 -18.93 -1.24 -15.99
CA GLY A 70 -19.69 -0.05 -15.63
C GLY A 70 -20.53 -0.20 -14.36
N ASN A 71 -20.28 -1.25 -13.56
CA ASN A 71 -20.94 -1.44 -12.27
C ASN A 71 -20.48 -0.36 -11.29
N THR A 72 -21.38 0.04 -10.39
CA THR A 72 -21.11 0.92 -9.26
C THR A 72 -21.28 0.14 -7.97
N ILE A 73 -20.21 0.00 -7.20
CA ILE A 73 -20.18 -0.74 -5.94
C ILE A 73 -19.93 0.26 -4.81
N ASN A 74 -20.91 0.43 -3.94
CA ASN A 74 -20.87 1.37 -2.82
C ASN A 74 -20.74 0.59 -1.50
N ASN A 75 -19.51 0.46 -1.00
CA ASN A 75 -19.21 -0.14 0.29
C ASN A 75 -19.27 0.94 1.38
N GLU A 76 -20.50 1.30 1.78
CA GLU A 76 -20.77 2.22 2.90
C GLU A 76 -20.46 1.56 4.26
N GLY A 77 -20.70 0.26 4.38
CA GLY A 77 -20.32 -0.53 5.55
C GLY A 77 -18.90 -1.10 5.45
N ASP A 78 -18.39 -1.59 6.58
CA ASP A 78 -17.04 -2.16 6.65
C ASP A 78 -16.90 -3.39 5.75
N THR A 79 -15.81 -3.44 4.99
CA THR A 79 -15.39 -4.58 4.18
C THR A 79 -14.24 -5.32 4.87
N GLY A 80 -14.35 -6.62 5.05
CA GLY A 80 -13.37 -7.41 5.80
C GLY A 80 -13.05 -8.76 5.14
N ALA A 81 -11.79 -9.16 5.17
CA ALA A 81 -11.32 -10.44 4.66
C ALA A 81 -10.36 -11.11 5.67
N THR A 82 -10.59 -12.38 5.95
CA THR A 82 -9.73 -13.22 6.80
C THR A 82 -9.43 -14.56 6.17
N ASN A 83 -8.30 -15.16 6.57
CA ASN A 83 -7.93 -16.55 6.24
C ASN A 83 -7.96 -16.87 4.73
N GLY A 84 -7.55 -15.93 3.87
CA GLY A 84 -7.52 -16.13 2.42
C GLY A 84 -8.81 -15.77 1.67
N GLY A 85 -9.75 -15.08 2.32
CA GLY A 85 -10.98 -14.59 1.67
C GLY A 85 -10.80 -13.25 0.94
N THR A 86 -11.81 -12.85 0.15
CA THR A 86 -11.87 -11.56 -0.54
C THR A 86 -13.12 -10.78 -0.12
N GLY A 87 -12.95 -9.56 0.41
CA GLY A 87 -14.08 -8.75 0.87
C GLY A 87 -14.98 -8.32 -0.29
N THR A 88 -14.43 -7.54 -1.21
CA THR A 88 -15.09 -7.16 -2.47
C THR A 88 -14.23 -7.62 -3.64
N ASP A 89 -14.81 -8.38 -4.55
CA ASP A 89 -14.20 -8.89 -5.78
C ASP A 89 -14.93 -8.30 -6.99
N VAL A 90 -14.21 -7.68 -7.91
CA VAL A 90 -14.78 -7.03 -9.10
C VAL A 90 -13.97 -7.44 -10.34
N ASP A 91 -14.63 -8.08 -11.30
CA ASP A 91 -14.04 -8.43 -12.60
C ASP A 91 -14.77 -7.69 -13.72
N GLY A 92 -14.06 -6.79 -14.39
CA GLY A 92 -14.55 -6.05 -15.55
C GLY A 92 -14.00 -4.63 -15.64
N ASN A 93 -14.43 -3.92 -16.68
CA ASN A 93 -13.87 -2.62 -17.02
C ASN A 93 -14.78 -1.47 -16.60
N ASN A 94 -14.16 -0.31 -16.36
CA ASN A 94 -14.85 0.96 -16.09
C ASN A 94 -15.84 0.91 -14.91
N ASN A 95 -15.62 0.01 -13.95
CA ASN A 95 -16.38 -0.05 -12.72
C ASN A 95 -15.96 1.10 -11.78
N THR A 96 -16.90 1.53 -10.94
CA THR A 96 -16.63 2.48 -9.84
C THR A 96 -16.84 1.78 -8.52
N ILE A 97 -15.80 1.75 -7.68
CA ILE A 97 -15.79 1.10 -6.38
C ILE A 97 -15.57 2.17 -5.32
N ASP A 98 -16.60 2.47 -4.53
CA ASP A 98 -16.58 3.46 -3.45
C ASP A 98 -16.47 2.74 -2.09
N ASN A 99 -15.24 2.63 -1.57
CA ASN A 99 -14.95 2.08 -0.25
C ASN A 99 -15.00 3.18 0.81
N LYS A 100 -16.21 3.48 1.30
CA LYS A 100 -16.45 4.50 2.34
C LYS A 100 -16.34 3.94 3.75
N GLY A 101 -16.74 2.69 3.93
CA GLY A 101 -16.47 1.93 5.15
C GLY A 101 -15.00 1.52 5.26
N LYS A 102 -14.60 0.99 6.42
CA LYS A 102 -13.23 0.50 6.58
C LYS A 102 -13.01 -0.75 5.72
N THR A 103 -11.87 -0.83 5.04
CA THR A 103 -11.42 -2.04 4.34
C THR A 103 -10.35 -2.75 5.17
N THR A 104 -10.53 -4.02 5.48
CA THR A 104 -9.57 -4.82 6.27
C THR A 104 -9.24 -6.13 5.56
N ALA A 105 -7.96 -6.45 5.47
CA ALA A 105 -7.44 -7.74 5.05
C ALA A 105 -6.48 -8.26 6.11
N ASP A 106 -6.83 -9.36 6.77
CA ASP A 106 -6.04 -9.95 7.85
C ASP A 106 -5.71 -11.42 7.56
N GLY A 107 -4.43 -11.73 7.55
CA GLY A 107 -3.91 -13.06 7.25
C GLY A 107 -3.51 -13.25 5.79
N ALA A 108 -2.63 -14.22 5.57
CA ALA A 108 -2.05 -14.53 4.27
C ALA A 108 -3.12 -14.82 3.22
N GLY A 109 -3.00 -14.17 2.05
CA GLY A 109 -3.91 -14.34 0.92
C GLY A 109 -5.26 -13.63 1.08
N SER A 110 -5.54 -13.01 2.23
CA SER A 110 -6.75 -12.21 2.39
C SER A 110 -6.65 -10.92 1.58
N THR A 111 -7.72 -10.55 0.86
CA THR A 111 -7.78 -9.29 0.10
C THR A 111 -9.02 -8.49 0.48
N GLY A 112 -8.85 -7.21 0.82
CA GLY A 112 -9.97 -6.36 1.22
C GLY A 112 -10.86 -6.00 0.02
N THR A 113 -10.26 -5.38 -1.00
CA THR A 113 -10.88 -5.11 -2.30
C THR A 113 -9.96 -5.62 -3.40
N ASP A 114 -10.46 -6.49 -4.27
CA ASP A 114 -9.75 -7.02 -5.43
C ASP A 114 -10.48 -6.58 -6.70
N VAL A 115 -9.73 -6.04 -7.66
CA VAL A 115 -10.28 -5.49 -8.91
C VAL A 115 -9.44 -5.97 -10.08
N THR A 116 -10.06 -6.69 -11.00
CA THR A 116 -9.46 -7.07 -12.28
C THR A 116 -10.16 -6.34 -13.42
N GLY A 117 -9.37 -5.74 -14.32
CA GLY A 117 -9.85 -5.04 -15.52
C GLY A 117 -9.32 -3.62 -15.66
N ASP A 118 -9.69 -2.99 -16.78
CA ASP A 118 -9.16 -1.71 -17.22
C ASP A 118 -10.10 -0.53 -16.92
N GLY A 119 -9.51 0.64 -16.68
CA GLY A 119 -10.25 1.91 -16.56
C GLY A 119 -11.18 1.99 -15.34
N ASN A 120 -11.02 1.11 -14.36
CA ASN A 120 -11.77 1.13 -13.12
C ASN A 120 -11.36 2.33 -12.26
N LYS A 121 -12.32 2.82 -11.47
CA LYS A 121 -12.10 3.86 -10.46
C LYS A 121 -12.35 3.28 -9.07
N ILE A 122 -11.31 3.27 -8.25
CA ILE A 122 -11.34 2.77 -6.87
C ILE A 122 -11.17 3.96 -5.93
N ASN A 123 -12.16 4.25 -5.09
CA ASN A 123 -12.13 5.34 -4.11
C ASN A 123 -12.07 4.75 -2.70
N ASN A 124 -10.88 4.69 -2.11
CA ASN A 124 -10.67 4.28 -0.73
C ASN A 124 -10.80 5.51 0.18
N GLU A 125 -12.05 5.88 0.48
CA GLU A 125 -12.39 6.98 1.40
C GLU A 125 -12.26 6.56 2.87
N GLY A 126 -12.65 5.33 3.18
CA GLY A 126 -12.44 4.71 4.48
C GLY A 126 -11.00 4.24 4.68
N ASP A 127 -10.63 4.01 5.93
CA ASP A 127 -9.31 3.47 6.25
C ASP A 127 -9.13 2.06 5.66
N THR A 128 -7.95 1.78 5.12
CA THR A 128 -7.56 0.48 4.58
C THR A 128 -6.48 -0.13 5.46
N SER A 129 -6.66 -1.39 5.88
CA SER A 129 -5.74 -2.11 6.76
C SER A 129 -5.36 -3.46 6.16
N ALA A 130 -4.06 -3.76 6.13
CA ALA A 130 -3.49 -5.01 5.66
C ALA A 130 -2.54 -5.57 6.74
N THR A 131 -2.85 -6.75 7.27
CA THR A 131 -2.09 -7.37 8.37
C THR A 131 -1.77 -8.83 8.09
N ALA A 132 -0.67 -9.32 8.68
CA ALA A 132 -0.27 -10.72 8.66
C ALA A 132 -0.23 -11.36 7.25
N GLY A 133 0.25 -10.61 6.25
CA GLY A 133 0.36 -11.08 4.86
C GLY A 133 -0.88 -10.83 3.99
N GLY A 134 -1.84 -10.03 4.46
CA GLY A 134 -3.01 -9.61 3.68
C GLY A 134 -2.72 -8.46 2.71
N THR A 135 -3.65 -8.23 1.77
CA THR A 135 -3.61 -7.11 0.82
C THR A 135 -4.84 -6.22 0.98
N GLY A 136 -4.67 -4.94 1.26
CA GLY A 136 -5.78 -4.02 1.49
C GLY A 136 -6.62 -3.81 0.23
N THR A 137 -5.99 -3.27 -0.82
CA THR A 137 -6.57 -3.12 -2.17
C THR A 137 -5.63 -3.74 -3.20
N SER A 138 -6.15 -4.62 -4.05
CA SER A 138 -5.47 -5.23 -5.18
C SER A 138 -6.13 -4.75 -6.48
N VAL A 139 -5.33 -4.37 -7.47
CA VAL A 139 -5.81 -3.95 -8.80
C VAL A 139 -4.92 -4.56 -9.88
N ASP A 140 -5.49 -5.36 -10.77
CA ASP A 140 -4.82 -5.89 -11.98
C ASP A 140 -5.51 -5.37 -13.25
N GLY A 141 -4.78 -4.56 -14.02
CA GLY A 141 -5.25 -3.99 -15.28
C GLY A 141 -4.63 -2.64 -15.59
N GLY A 142 -4.98 -2.09 -16.75
CA GLY A 142 -4.44 -0.83 -17.26
C GLY A 142 -5.38 0.36 -17.11
N GLY A 143 -4.80 1.55 -16.93
CA GLY A 143 -5.55 2.81 -16.93
C GLY A 143 -6.52 2.99 -15.76
N ASN A 144 -6.37 2.22 -14.69
CA ASN A 144 -7.17 2.36 -13.48
C ASN A 144 -6.79 3.63 -12.70
N THR A 145 -7.74 4.18 -11.96
CA THR A 145 -7.51 5.27 -11.01
C THR A 145 -7.82 4.79 -9.59
N ILE A 146 -6.83 4.88 -8.72
CA ILE A 146 -6.91 4.46 -7.32
C ILE A 146 -6.72 5.70 -6.44
N ASP A 147 -7.79 6.14 -5.79
CA ASP A 147 -7.81 7.30 -4.88
C ASP A 147 -7.81 6.81 -3.42
N ASN A 148 -6.63 6.75 -2.81
CA ASN A 148 -6.41 6.41 -1.41
C ASN A 148 -6.50 7.66 -0.53
N LYS A 149 -7.73 8.02 -0.12
CA LYS A 149 -8.01 9.20 0.71
C LYS A 149 -8.03 8.89 2.21
N GLY A 150 -8.47 7.69 2.57
CA GLY A 150 -8.40 7.17 3.93
C GLY A 150 -6.98 6.80 4.33
N THR A 151 -6.78 6.49 5.62
CA THR A 151 -5.47 6.01 6.08
C THR A 151 -5.22 4.60 5.57
N THR A 152 -4.09 4.37 4.92
CA THR A 152 -3.61 3.02 4.58
C THR A 152 -2.63 2.54 5.65
N THR A 153 -2.90 1.39 6.26
CA THR A 153 -1.99 0.73 7.21
C THR A 153 -1.61 -0.64 6.68
N ALA A 154 -0.30 -0.89 6.55
CA ALA A 154 0.24 -2.19 6.21
C ALA A 154 1.22 -2.62 7.31
N GLU A 155 0.95 -3.74 7.96
CA GLU A 155 1.72 -4.20 9.12
C GLU A 155 2.03 -5.70 9.04
N GLY A 156 3.29 -6.03 9.28
CA GLY A 156 3.78 -7.40 9.26
C GLY A 156 4.26 -7.86 7.88
N GLU A 157 5.11 -8.88 7.90
CA GLU A 157 5.79 -9.41 6.73
C GLU A 157 4.78 -9.84 5.65
N GLY A 158 5.02 -9.37 4.42
CA GLY A 158 4.19 -9.69 3.26
C GLY A 158 2.89 -8.90 3.15
N SER A 159 2.51 -8.12 4.17
CA SER A 159 1.31 -7.28 4.10
C SER A 159 1.50 -6.15 3.09
N THR A 160 0.48 -5.90 2.26
CA THR A 160 0.51 -4.82 1.25
C THR A 160 -0.73 -3.92 1.37
N GLY A 161 -0.53 -2.62 1.52
CA GLY A 161 -1.66 -1.67 1.61
C GLY A 161 -2.44 -1.56 0.30
N THR A 162 -1.73 -1.22 -0.78
CA THR A 162 -2.26 -1.17 -2.15
C THR A 162 -1.30 -1.88 -3.11
N ASP A 163 -1.73 -2.94 -3.78
CA ASP A 163 -0.98 -3.64 -4.84
C ASP A 163 -1.62 -3.32 -6.19
N VAL A 164 -0.82 -2.84 -7.15
CA VAL A 164 -1.27 -2.48 -8.49
C VAL A 164 -0.38 -3.15 -9.52
N ALA A 165 -0.97 -3.99 -10.35
CA ALA A 165 -0.34 -4.60 -11.51
C ALA A 165 -0.96 -4.06 -12.80
N GLY A 166 -0.13 -3.72 -13.77
CA GLY A 166 -0.55 -3.23 -15.08
C GLY A 166 0.00 -1.85 -15.43
N ASN A 167 -0.46 -1.31 -16.55
CA ASN A 167 0.16 -0.15 -17.19
C ASN A 167 -0.71 1.10 -17.12
N ASN A 168 -0.08 2.27 -17.07
CA ASN A 168 -0.75 3.58 -17.14
C ASN A 168 -1.80 3.81 -16.04
N ASN A 169 -1.69 3.14 -14.90
CA ASN A 169 -2.55 3.38 -13.75
C ASN A 169 -2.16 4.70 -13.07
N THR A 170 -3.15 5.35 -12.47
CA THR A 170 -2.96 6.54 -11.63
C THR A 170 -3.30 6.19 -10.19
N ILE A 171 -2.33 6.34 -9.29
CA ILE A 171 -2.48 6.05 -7.86
C ILE A 171 -2.30 7.37 -7.10
N ASN A 172 -3.32 7.80 -6.37
CA ASN A 172 -3.31 9.02 -5.57
C ASN A 172 -3.38 8.65 -4.09
N ASN A 173 -2.25 8.72 -3.41
CA ASN A 173 -2.14 8.54 -1.97
C ASN A 173 -2.28 9.91 -1.29
N ASP A 174 -3.52 10.35 -1.11
CA ASP A 174 -3.88 11.60 -0.44
C ASP A 174 -3.96 11.42 1.08
N GLY A 175 -4.38 10.24 1.52
CA GLY A 175 -4.44 9.84 2.92
C GLY A 175 -3.05 9.48 3.47
N ALA A 176 -2.98 9.32 4.79
CA ALA A 176 -1.75 8.86 5.43
C ALA A 176 -1.46 7.38 5.11
N SER A 177 -0.20 7.01 4.96
CA SER A 177 0.26 5.63 4.81
C SER A 177 1.20 5.26 5.96
N LYS A 178 0.91 4.16 6.66
CA LYS A 178 1.69 3.63 7.78
C LYS A 178 2.16 2.22 7.44
N VAL A 179 3.47 2.03 7.36
CA VAL A 179 4.07 0.77 6.91
C VAL A 179 5.05 0.25 7.97
N ILE A 180 4.79 -0.95 8.49
CA ILE A 180 5.45 -1.47 9.69
C ILE A 180 5.88 -2.94 9.50
N ASP A 181 7.07 -3.27 10.01
CA ASP A 181 7.58 -4.64 10.20
C ASP A 181 7.49 -5.57 8.97
N GLY A 182 8.07 -5.15 7.83
CA GLY A 182 8.20 -6.00 6.64
C GLY A 182 7.06 -5.86 5.64
N ALA A 183 6.18 -4.88 5.86
CA ALA A 183 5.07 -4.57 4.98
C ALA A 183 5.49 -3.64 3.84
N THR A 184 4.62 -3.54 2.83
CA THR A 184 4.70 -2.56 1.74
C THR A 184 3.46 -1.66 1.73
N GLY A 185 3.64 -0.34 1.68
CA GLY A 185 2.51 0.60 1.66
C GLY A 185 1.78 0.57 0.32
N ALA A 186 2.48 0.95 -0.75
CA ALA A 186 2.02 0.82 -2.12
C ALA A 186 3.03 0.03 -2.96
N LYS A 187 2.57 -1.00 -3.65
CA LYS A 187 3.37 -1.81 -4.57
C LYS A 187 2.81 -1.65 -5.97
N VAL A 188 3.65 -1.26 -6.93
CA VAL A 188 3.23 -0.97 -8.30
C VAL A 188 4.15 -1.71 -9.27
N SER A 189 3.55 -2.51 -10.15
CA SER A 189 4.25 -3.23 -11.20
C SER A 189 3.66 -2.92 -12.57
N GLY A 190 4.52 -2.67 -13.55
CA GLY A 190 4.15 -2.30 -14.91
C GLY A 190 4.69 -0.93 -15.33
N ASP A 191 4.31 -0.51 -16.53
CA ASP A 191 4.91 0.62 -17.23
C ASP A 191 3.97 1.83 -17.32
N GLY A 192 4.53 3.03 -17.29
CA GLY A 192 3.78 4.28 -17.50
C GLY A 192 2.83 4.67 -16.36
N ASN A 193 2.91 4.01 -15.21
CA ASN A 193 2.09 4.34 -14.05
C ASN A 193 2.48 5.70 -13.46
N THR A 194 1.50 6.41 -12.91
CA THR A 194 1.71 7.65 -12.17
C THR A 194 1.29 7.44 -10.72
N LEU A 195 2.22 7.65 -9.79
CA LEU A 195 1.98 7.54 -8.36
C LEU A 195 2.19 8.91 -7.70
N ASN A 196 1.12 9.45 -7.11
CA ASN A 196 1.11 10.75 -6.45
C ASN A 196 0.94 10.54 -4.93
N ASN A 197 2.01 10.76 -4.18
CA ASN A 197 1.96 10.75 -2.73
C ASN A 197 1.83 12.19 -2.23
N ALA A 198 0.60 12.59 -1.91
CA ALA A 198 0.29 13.89 -1.34
C ALA A 198 0.08 13.83 0.19
N GLY A 199 -0.33 12.68 0.72
CA GLY A 199 -0.46 12.42 2.15
C GLY A 199 0.86 12.14 2.86
N GLU A 200 0.80 11.98 4.18
CA GLU A 200 1.96 11.58 4.99
C GLU A 200 2.25 10.08 4.81
N MET A 201 3.47 9.74 4.44
CA MET A 201 3.97 8.38 4.41
C MET A 201 4.97 8.15 5.53
N THR A 202 4.70 7.15 6.37
CA THR A 202 5.62 6.66 7.39
C THR A 202 5.97 5.21 7.12
N ALA A 203 7.26 4.89 7.01
CA ALA A 203 7.77 3.52 6.93
C ALA A 203 8.78 3.27 8.05
N GLY A 204 8.59 2.21 8.83
CA GLY A 204 9.49 1.84 9.92
C GLY A 204 9.49 0.34 10.15
N SER A 205 10.52 -0.16 10.83
CA SER A 205 10.59 -1.54 11.26
C SER A 205 11.22 -1.66 12.63
N THR A 206 10.64 -2.50 13.46
CA THR A 206 11.15 -2.87 14.77
C THR A 206 12.12 -4.06 14.70
N ASP A 207 12.28 -4.67 13.52
CA ASP A 207 13.08 -5.87 13.30
C ASP A 207 13.89 -5.74 12.00
N SER A 208 15.22 -5.74 12.12
CA SER A 208 16.14 -5.65 10.98
C SER A 208 15.98 -6.74 9.91
N THR A 209 15.31 -7.85 10.24
CA THR A 209 15.01 -8.94 9.29
C THR A 209 13.72 -8.71 8.50
N LYS A 210 12.93 -7.69 8.88
CA LYS A 210 11.65 -7.33 8.27
C LYS A 210 11.67 -5.88 7.79
N PRO A 211 12.48 -5.57 6.76
CA PRO A 211 12.56 -4.21 6.24
C PRO A 211 11.23 -3.78 5.62
N SER A 212 10.70 -2.62 6.00
CA SER A 212 9.46 -2.07 5.45
C SER A 212 9.74 -1.19 4.24
N THR A 213 8.79 -1.15 3.30
CA THR A 213 8.89 -0.26 2.12
C THR A 213 7.65 0.60 1.98
N GLY A 214 7.79 1.93 2.02
CA GLY A 214 6.68 2.86 1.85
C GLY A 214 6.02 2.69 0.48
N VAL A 215 6.80 2.84 -0.58
CA VAL A 215 6.40 2.62 -1.96
C VAL A 215 7.43 1.76 -2.68
N ASP A 216 6.98 0.70 -3.33
CA ASP A 216 7.77 -0.13 -4.23
C ASP A 216 7.23 -0.03 -5.66
N VAL A 217 8.09 0.36 -6.61
CA VAL A 217 7.74 0.49 -8.04
C VAL A 217 8.70 -0.32 -8.90
N ALA A 218 8.16 -1.22 -9.71
CA ALA A 218 8.91 -2.00 -10.68
C ALA A 218 8.33 -1.83 -12.09
N GLY A 219 9.16 -1.37 -13.02
CA GLY A 219 8.78 -1.20 -14.43
C GLY A 219 9.42 0.03 -15.04
N ASN A 220 8.93 0.44 -16.20
CA ASN A 220 9.53 1.49 -17.00
C ASN A 220 8.62 2.70 -17.16
N ASN A 221 9.24 3.87 -17.34
CA ASN A 221 8.53 5.12 -17.63
C ASN A 221 7.49 5.51 -16.56
N ASN A 222 7.61 4.98 -15.34
CA ASN A 222 6.74 5.35 -14.25
C ASN A 222 7.10 6.75 -13.74
N THR A 223 6.10 7.51 -13.31
CA THR A 223 6.26 8.81 -12.67
C THR A 223 5.85 8.73 -11.20
N ILE A 224 6.77 9.04 -10.31
CA ILE A 224 6.57 9.02 -8.87
C ILE A 224 6.70 10.45 -8.35
N ASN A 225 5.62 11.01 -7.81
CA ASN A 225 5.57 12.35 -7.24
C ASN A 225 5.43 12.27 -5.72
N GLN A 226 6.45 12.71 -4.99
CA GLN A 226 6.43 12.80 -3.54
C GLN A 226 6.27 14.25 -3.11
N ASN A 227 5.02 14.62 -2.84
CA ASN A 227 4.63 15.98 -2.48
C ASN A 227 4.29 16.07 -0.99
N GLY A 228 3.74 14.99 -0.42
CA GLY A 228 3.42 14.85 0.99
C GLY A 228 4.62 14.55 1.86
N LYS A 229 4.42 14.64 3.18
CA LYS A 229 5.45 14.33 4.18
C LYS A 229 5.94 12.89 4.03
N MET A 230 7.24 12.68 4.13
CA MET A 230 7.85 11.35 4.15
C MET A 230 8.65 11.18 5.43
N VAL A 231 8.38 10.11 6.18
CA VAL A 231 9.14 9.72 7.38
C VAL A 231 9.62 8.28 7.18
N VAL A 232 10.93 8.08 7.18
CA VAL A 232 11.55 6.77 7.06
C VAL A 232 12.36 6.49 8.31
N GLY A 233 11.91 5.50 9.07
CA GLY A 233 12.53 5.00 10.28
C GLY A 233 13.44 3.79 10.02
N ASP A 234 13.72 3.07 11.10
CA ASP A 234 14.63 1.94 11.13
C ASP A 234 14.36 0.88 10.05
N PHE A 235 15.45 0.41 9.44
CA PHE A 235 15.54 -0.66 8.43
C PHE A 235 14.60 -0.53 7.24
N SER A 236 14.06 0.67 7.01
CA SER A 236 12.98 0.87 6.06
C SER A 236 13.43 1.68 4.86
N THR A 237 12.69 1.53 3.77
CA THR A 237 12.86 2.33 2.55
C THR A 237 11.61 3.17 2.32
N GLY A 238 11.77 4.47 2.05
CA GLY A 238 10.66 5.34 1.67
C GLY A 238 10.14 4.96 0.28
N LEU A 239 10.99 5.15 -0.74
CA LEU A 239 10.71 4.76 -2.12
C LEU A 239 11.75 3.76 -2.62
N ASN A 240 11.30 2.64 -3.17
CA ASN A 240 12.11 1.73 -3.95
C ASN A 240 11.61 1.76 -5.41
N VAL A 241 12.48 2.11 -6.36
CA VAL A 241 12.13 2.23 -7.77
C VAL A 241 13.12 1.47 -8.64
N THR A 242 12.62 0.54 -9.43
CA THR A 242 13.43 -0.31 -10.30
C THR A 242 12.93 -0.27 -11.74
N GLY A 243 13.85 -0.40 -12.69
CA GLY A 243 13.55 -0.46 -14.13
C GLY A 243 14.16 0.70 -14.90
N LYS A 244 13.49 1.15 -15.97
CA LYS A 244 14.08 2.11 -16.90
C LYS A 244 13.27 3.39 -17.06
N SER A 245 13.96 4.51 -17.23
CA SER A 245 13.35 5.79 -17.60
C SER A 245 12.25 6.25 -16.62
N ASN A 246 12.30 5.79 -15.38
CA ASN A 246 11.38 6.24 -14.34
C ASN A 246 11.74 7.67 -13.93
N THR A 247 10.74 8.48 -13.66
CA THR A 247 10.87 9.86 -13.16
C THR A 247 10.43 9.92 -11.71
N ILE A 248 11.33 10.31 -10.82
CA ILE A 248 11.09 10.46 -9.39
C ILE A 248 11.22 11.94 -9.03
N ASN A 249 10.11 12.56 -8.64
CA ASN A 249 10.03 13.96 -8.24
C ASN A 249 9.84 14.05 -6.72
N LEU A 250 10.83 14.59 -6.02
CA LEU A 250 10.87 14.73 -4.57
C LEU A 250 10.67 16.21 -4.22
N ALA A 251 9.41 16.61 -4.09
CA ALA A 251 9.01 18.01 -3.93
C ALA A 251 8.57 18.37 -2.51
N SER A 252 8.38 17.38 -1.64
CA SER A 252 7.94 17.57 -0.25
C SER A 252 8.84 18.50 0.57
N GLU A 253 8.24 19.37 1.37
CA GLU A 253 8.98 20.23 2.30
C GLU A 253 9.48 19.47 3.55
N GLU A 254 9.02 18.23 3.75
CA GLU A 254 9.31 17.41 4.93
C GLU A 254 9.59 15.95 4.55
N MET A 255 10.81 15.67 4.07
CA MET A 255 11.34 14.30 3.97
C MET A 255 12.35 14.04 5.10
N SER A 256 11.97 13.25 6.10
CA SER A 256 12.78 12.89 7.26
C SER A 256 13.20 11.43 7.17
N ILE A 257 14.49 11.20 6.93
CA ILE A 257 15.08 9.86 6.88
C ILE A 257 15.86 9.70 8.18
N THR A 258 15.15 9.30 9.23
CA THR A 258 15.64 9.30 10.62
C THR A 258 15.47 7.90 11.20
N GLY A 259 16.52 7.10 11.11
CA GLY A 259 16.51 5.73 11.60
C GLY A 259 17.79 4.97 11.29
N GLN A 260 17.83 3.72 11.73
CA GLN A 260 18.95 2.80 11.60
C GLN A 260 18.91 2.11 10.23
N GLN A 261 19.94 2.30 9.41
CA GLN A 261 19.96 1.77 8.04
C GLN A 261 18.73 2.19 7.20
N ALA A 262 18.13 3.33 7.52
CA ALA A 262 17.00 3.90 6.80
C ALA A 262 17.44 4.36 5.40
N THR A 263 16.61 4.15 4.38
CA THR A 263 16.84 4.64 3.02
C THR A 263 15.67 5.50 2.55
N GLY A 264 15.90 6.77 2.24
CA GLY A 264 14.82 7.63 1.73
C GLY A 264 14.32 7.16 0.38
N VAL A 265 15.22 7.15 -0.60
CA VAL A 265 14.92 6.79 -1.99
C VAL A 265 16.00 5.85 -2.50
N ASN A 266 15.60 4.67 -2.98
CA ASN A 266 16.45 3.71 -3.66
C ASN A 266 16.03 3.59 -5.11
N VAL A 267 16.95 3.84 -6.05
CA VAL A 267 16.70 3.73 -7.48
C VAL A 267 17.71 2.80 -8.13
N SER A 268 17.24 1.86 -8.94
CA SER A 268 18.10 0.97 -9.71
C SER A 268 17.62 0.79 -11.15
N GLY A 269 18.56 0.57 -12.05
CA GLY A 269 18.30 0.30 -13.46
C GLY A 269 18.90 1.36 -14.39
N GLU A 270 18.19 1.71 -15.45
CA GLU A 270 18.75 2.50 -16.55
C GLU A 270 17.97 3.79 -16.82
N ALA A 271 18.67 4.90 -17.05
CA ALA A 271 18.07 6.16 -17.51
C ALA A 271 16.98 6.73 -16.58
N ASN A 272 16.96 6.33 -15.31
CA ASN A 272 16.04 6.90 -14.33
C ASN A 272 16.46 8.33 -13.97
N LYS A 273 15.48 9.19 -13.70
CA LYS A 273 15.68 10.58 -13.31
C LYS A 273 15.15 10.80 -11.90
N VAL A 274 16.01 11.25 -10.98
CA VAL A 274 15.63 11.69 -9.64
C VAL A 274 15.82 13.19 -9.55
N THR A 275 14.78 13.92 -9.15
CA THR A 275 14.83 15.37 -8.94
C THR A 275 14.39 15.68 -7.51
N LEU A 276 15.28 16.24 -6.70
CA LEU A 276 14.98 16.78 -5.39
C LEU A 276 14.82 18.29 -5.49
N THR A 277 13.60 18.80 -5.33
CA THR A 277 13.31 20.24 -5.18
C THR A 277 12.86 20.59 -3.76
N GLY A 278 12.40 19.60 -3.00
CA GLY A 278 11.96 19.74 -1.62
C GLY A 278 13.09 19.74 -0.59
N ASN A 279 12.75 19.51 0.67
CA ASN A 279 13.72 19.39 1.76
C ASN A 279 13.83 17.94 2.23
N MET A 280 15.05 17.42 2.23
CA MET A 280 15.38 16.11 2.79
C MET A 280 16.37 16.27 3.95
N VAL A 281 16.06 15.65 5.07
CA VAL A 281 16.93 15.49 6.23
C VAL A 281 17.27 14.01 6.36
N VAL A 282 18.55 13.71 6.49
CA VAL A 282 19.06 12.37 6.78
C VAL A 282 19.75 12.42 8.13
N ASP A 283 19.27 11.63 9.07
CA ASP A 283 19.73 11.62 10.46
C ASP A 283 19.66 10.21 11.07
N LYS A 284 20.27 10.04 12.24
CA LYS A 284 20.15 8.84 13.05
C LYS A 284 19.09 9.02 14.12
N ASP A 285 18.33 7.94 14.37
CA ASP A 285 17.46 7.91 15.54
C ASP A 285 18.25 7.39 16.75
N GLN A 286 18.73 8.32 17.58
CA GLN A 286 19.41 8.01 18.84
C GLN A 286 18.45 7.43 19.90
N THR A 287 17.14 7.59 19.72
CA THR A 287 16.13 7.13 20.67
C THR A 287 15.65 5.70 20.39
N SER A 288 15.98 5.15 19.21
CA SER A 288 15.63 3.80 18.83
C SER A 288 16.28 2.74 19.74
N LEU A 289 15.51 1.71 20.08
CA LEU A 289 16.02 0.52 20.78
C LEU A 289 17.03 -0.27 19.94
N LEU A 290 17.03 -0.07 18.62
CA LEU A 290 17.91 -0.71 17.65
C LEU A 290 19.20 0.11 17.43
N ALA A 291 19.35 1.24 18.14
CA ALA A 291 20.49 2.14 18.02
C ALA A 291 21.82 1.46 18.34
N ALA A 292 21.92 0.80 19.50
CA ALA A 292 23.18 0.29 20.07
C ALA A 292 24.00 -0.56 19.08
N ASP A 293 23.35 -1.42 18.30
CA ASP A 293 24.03 -2.34 17.38
C ASP A 293 24.16 -1.79 15.95
N ASN A 294 23.49 -0.69 15.61
CA ASN A 294 23.33 -0.24 14.22
C ASN A 294 23.68 1.24 13.99
N PHE A 295 24.02 2.00 15.04
CA PHE A 295 24.24 3.44 14.96
C PHE A 295 25.34 3.83 13.98
N TYR A 296 26.41 3.03 13.95
CA TYR A 296 27.56 3.22 13.07
C TYR A 296 27.32 2.77 11.62
N LYS A 297 26.21 2.09 11.31
CA LYS A 297 25.89 1.67 9.94
C LYS A 297 25.17 2.80 9.22
N ALA A 298 25.55 3.12 7.99
CA ALA A 298 25.01 4.29 7.29
C ALA A 298 23.49 4.21 7.06
N SER A 299 22.83 5.36 7.14
CA SER A 299 21.49 5.60 6.57
C SER A 299 21.67 6.44 5.31
N THR A 300 20.78 6.28 4.34
CA THR A 300 20.95 6.82 2.99
C THR A 300 19.78 7.71 2.61
N GLY A 301 20.05 8.95 2.18
CA GLY A 301 18.99 9.81 1.63
C GLY A 301 18.50 9.31 0.28
N ILE A 302 19.40 9.34 -0.72
CA ILE A 302 19.12 8.92 -2.10
C ILE A 302 20.24 7.97 -2.55
N ASN A 303 19.89 6.72 -2.85
CA ASN A 303 20.76 5.72 -3.46
C ASN A 303 20.37 5.54 -4.93
N VAL A 304 21.35 5.60 -5.84
CA VAL A 304 21.11 5.40 -7.29
C VAL A 304 22.16 4.46 -7.86
N SER A 305 21.72 3.40 -8.54
CA SER A 305 22.57 2.37 -9.12
C SER A 305 22.16 1.98 -10.54
N GLY A 306 23.09 1.41 -11.32
CA GLY A 306 22.89 1.08 -12.73
C GLY A 306 23.51 2.12 -13.68
N SER A 307 22.95 2.29 -14.88
CA SER A 307 23.57 3.07 -15.96
C SER A 307 22.72 4.26 -16.41
N SER A 308 23.37 5.36 -16.80
CA SER A 308 22.70 6.53 -17.40
C SER A 308 21.64 7.20 -16.53
N ASN A 309 21.60 6.91 -15.22
CA ASN A 309 20.69 7.57 -14.30
C ASN A 309 21.14 9.02 -14.06
N THR A 310 20.18 9.92 -13.86
CA THR A 310 20.42 11.34 -13.58
C THR A 310 19.84 11.70 -12.22
N VAL A 311 20.63 12.42 -11.41
CA VAL A 311 20.20 12.98 -10.14
C VAL A 311 20.38 14.50 -10.19
N SER A 312 19.31 15.24 -9.93
CA SER A 312 19.31 16.70 -9.81
C SER A 312 18.89 17.10 -8.39
N LEU A 313 19.73 17.86 -7.71
CA LEU A 313 19.46 18.38 -6.36
C LEU A 313 19.31 19.90 -6.46
N ASP A 314 18.07 20.37 -6.51
CA ASP A 314 17.69 21.78 -6.64
C ASP A 314 16.89 22.28 -5.41
N GLY A 315 16.79 21.44 -4.39
CA GLY A 315 16.22 21.73 -3.08
C GLY A 315 17.27 21.69 -1.97
N LYS A 316 16.84 21.39 -0.74
CA LYS A 316 17.73 21.28 0.43
C LYS A 316 17.94 19.82 0.81
N LEU A 317 19.20 19.37 0.82
CA LEU A 317 19.60 18.09 1.43
C LEU A 317 20.48 18.38 2.65
N THR A 318 20.02 17.94 3.83
CA THR A 318 20.75 18.06 5.10
C THR A 318 21.12 16.67 5.59
N VAL A 319 22.41 16.45 5.87
CA VAL A 319 22.91 15.21 6.46
C VAL A 319 23.47 15.56 7.83
N ILE A 320 22.92 14.94 8.87
CA ILE A 320 23.37 15.11 10.25
C ILE A 320 24.28 13.92 10.55
N SER A 321 25.50 14.22 10.99
CA SER A 321 26.48 13.23 11.39
C SER A 321 26.62 13.29 12.90
N ASP A 322 26.12 12.28 13.57
CA ASP A 322 26.32 12.11 15.00
C ASP A 322 27.64 11.41 15.29
N THR A 323 28.28 11.78 16.40
CA THR A 323 29.48 11.10 16.90
C THR A 323 29.16 10.42 18.23
N GLU A 324 29.40 9.12 18.34
CA GLU A 324 29.43 8.45 19.65
C GLU A 324 30.78 8.73 20.34
N ALA A 325 30.74 9.37 21.50
CA ALA A 325 31.89 9.41 22.40
C ALA A 325 31.91 8.09 23.20
N THR A 326 32.68 7.10 22.74
CA THR A 326 32.97 5.93 23.57
C THR A 326 33.91 6.35 24.70
N TYR A 327 33.37 6.53 25.91
CA TYR A 327 34.21 6.67 27.11
C TYR A 327 34.87 5.31 27.38
N GLY A 328 36.06 5.11 26.84
CA GLY A 328 36.91 3.99 27.21
C GLY A 328 37.16 4.04 28.71
N THR A 329 36.72 3.01 29.44
CA THR A 329 37.12 2.84 30.83
C THR A 329 38.62 2.60 30.84
N GLU A 330 39.37 3.63 31.26
CA GLU A 330 40.79 3.51 31.54
C GLU A 330 40.97 2.44 32.63
N TYR A 331 41.42 1.25 32.24
CA TYR A 331 41.87 0.24 33.18
C TYR A 331 43.09 0.80 33.91
N LYS A 332 42.92 1.22 35.16
CA LYS A 332 44.04 1.48 36.06
C LYS A 332 44.56 0.13 36.57
N PRO A 333 45.78 -0.31 36.18
CA PRO A 333 46.38 -1.46 36.82
C PRO A 333 46.63 -1.12 38.29
N GLY A 334 46.13 -1.98 39.19
CA GLY A 334 46.39 -1.87 40.61
C GLY A 334 47.90 -1.89 40.88
N SER A 335 48.40 -0.86 41.54
CA SER A 335 49.75 -0.85 42.10
C SER A 335 49.80 -1.84 43.27
N SER A 336 50.78 -2.73 43.20
CA SER A 336 51.21 -3.70 44.23
C SER A 336 51.42 -3.09 45.61
#